data_AF-A0A5N7ZBW2-F1
#
_entry.id   AF-A0A5N7ZBW2-F1
#
_cell.length_a   1.000
_cell.length_b   1.000
_cell.length_c   1.000
_cell.angle_alpha   90.00
_cell.angle_beta   90.00
_cell.angle_gamma   90.00
#
_symmetry.space_group_name_H-M   'P 1'
#
loop_
_entity.id
_entity.type
_entity.pdbx_description
1 polymer ?
#
loop_
_entity_poly.entity_id
_entity_poly.type
_entity_poly.pdbx_seq_one_letter_code
_entity_poly.pdbx_strand_id
1 'polypeptide(L)'
;MISKIEQDKIKKVLGSKYSPVIIDRLNKRKITNTKGNPYSPESIQKIVTGKIENQRVELEIAKLVFETAQAKKKTEKEKKRLLK
;
A
#
# COMPACT_ATOMS: atom_id res chain seq x y z
N MET A 1 7.69 10.75 -5.54
CA MET A 1 6.31 11.23 -5.75
C MET A 1 5.52 10.20 -6.53
N ILE A 2 4.35 9.79 -6.03
CA ILE A 2 3.51 8.75 -6.64
C ILE A 2 2.69 9.35 -7.81
N SER A 3 2.88 8.79 -9.00
CA SER A 3 2.14 9.16 -10.22
C SER A 3 0.67 8.73 -10.17
N LYS A 4 -0.19 9.32 -11.01
CA LYS A 4 -1.61 8.93 -11.11
C LYS A 4 -1.80 7.44 -11.42
N ILE A 5 -0.95 6.88 -12.28
CA ILE A 5 -0.99 5.45 -12.65
C ILE A 5 -0.72 4.57 -11.41
N GLU A 6 0.25 4.96 -10.59
CA GLU A 6 0.56 4.25 -9.35
C GLU A 6 -0.56 4.39 -8.32
N GLN A 7 -1.22 5.55 -8.25
CA GLN A 7 -2.39 5.76 -7.39
C GLN A 7 -3.54 4.81 -7.73
N ASP A 8 -3.88 4.69 -9.01
CA ASP A 8 -4.93 3.79 -9.46
C ASP A 8 -4.56 2.32 -9.19
N LYS A 9 -3.29 1.96 -9.35
CA LYS A 9 -2.81 0.62 -9.02
C LYS A 9 -2.92 0.32 -7.52
N ILE A 10 -2.56 1.27 -6.65
CA ILE A 10 -2.72 1.15 -5.19
C ILE A 10 -4.19 0.90 -4.85
N LYS A 11 -5.12 1.72 -5.37
CA LYS A 11 -6.56 1.57 -5.13
C LYS A 11 -7.10 0.24 -5.65
N LYS A 12 -6.66 -0.20 -6.82
CA LYS A 12 -7.08 -1.48 -7.42
C LYS A 12 -6.61 -2.69 -6.61
N VAL A 13 -5.38 -2.64 -6.07
CA VAL A 13 -4.78 -3.77 -5.36
C VAL A 13 -5.19 -3.79 -3.89
N LEU A 14 -5.08 -2.66 -3.18
CA LEU A 14 -5.36 -2.55 -1.74
C LEU A 14 -6.83 -2.21 -1.43
N GLY A 15 -7.59 -1.74 -2.42
CA GLY A 15 -8.99 -1.32 -2.27
C GLY A 15 -9.15 0.15 -1.88
N SER A 16 -10.40 0.61 -1.80
CA SER A 16 -10.74 2.02 -1.51
C SER A 16 -10.31 2.48 -0.11
N LYS A 17 -10.23 1.56 0.86
CA LYS A 17 -9.76 1.81 2.23
C LYS A 17 -8.30 1.37 2.38
N TYR A 18 -7.39 1.89 1.55
CA TYR A 18 -5.98 1.51 1.55
C TYR A 18 -5.20 2.06 2.75
N SER A 19 -5.61 3.19 3.34
CA SER A 19 -4.83 3.85 4.40
C SER A 19 -4.59 2.97 5.64
N PRO A 20 -5.60 2.29 6.22
CA PRO A 20 -5.37 1.41 7.37
C PRO A 20 -4.37 0.28 7.09
N VAL A 21 -4.42 -0.31 5.88
CA VAL A 21 -3.54 -1.41 5.48
C VAL A 21 -2.09 -0.93 5.38
N ILE A 22 -1.89 0.27 4.82
CA ILE A 22 -0.56 0.90 4.73
C ILE A 22 -0.04 1.24 6.13
N ILE A 23 -0.87 1.82 6.99
CA ILE A 23 -0.47 2.18 8.36
C ILE A 23 -0.03 0.95 9.14
N ASP A 24 -0.80 -0.15 9.09
CA ASP A 24 -0.43 -1.42 9.73
C ASP A 24 0.92 -1.93 9.24
N ARG A 25 1.16 -1.88 7.92
CA ARG A 25 2.45 -2.27 7.32
C ARG A 25 3.61 -1.39 7.80
N LEU A 26 3.42 -0.08 7.87
CA LEU A 26 4.45 0.86 8.32
C LEU A 26 4.77 0.66 9.81
N ASN A 27 3.74 0.45 10.64
CA ASN A 27 3.90 0.17 12.06
C ASN A 27 4.68 -1.13 12.31
N LYS A 28 4.35 -2.21 11.57
CA LYS A 28 5.11 -3.47 11.62
C LYS A 28 6.59 -3.29 11.28
N ARG A 29 6.92 -2.31 10.42
CA ARG A 29 8.30 -1.97 10.04
C ARG A 29 8.92 -0.87 10.90
N LYS A 30 8.24 -0.45 11.97
CA LYS A 30 8.65 0.64 12.86
C LYS A 30 8.96 1.94 12.10
N ILE A 31 8.22 2.21 11.03
CA ILE A 31 8.37 3.42 10.23
C ILE A 31 7.37 4.45 10.75
N THR A 32 7.87 5.41 11.49
CA THR A 32 7.09 6.50 12.10
C THR A 32 7.27 7.79 11.31
N ASN A 33 6.45 8.79 11.64
CA ASN A 33 6.65 10.15 11.18
C ASN A 33 7.83 10.82 11.90
N THR A 34 8.13 12.07 11.54
CA THR A 34 9.21 12.87 12.13
C THR A 34 9.07 13.11 13.64
N LYS A 35 7.85 12.98 14.18
CA LYS A 35 7.56 13.11 15.62
C LYS A 35 7.62 11.76 16.36
N GLY A 36 8.03 10.68 15.69
CA GLY A 36 8.04 9.33 16.28
C GLY A 36 6.68 8.65 16.38
N ASN A 37 5.62 9.26 15.82
CA ASN A 37 4.27 8.72 15.90
C ASN A 37 3.89 7.93 14.62
N PRO A 38 2.91 7.01 14.70
CA PRO A 38 2.31 6.39 13.52
C PRO A 38 1.79 7.44 12.52
N TYR A 39 1.78 7.07 11.24
CA TYR A 39 1.17 7.92 10.21
C TYR A 39 -0.36 7.93 10.37
N SER A 40 -0.97 9.10 10.22
CA SER A 40 -2.42 9.21 10.16
C SER A 40 -2.95 8.82 8.78
N PRO A 41 -4.22 8.41 8.66
CA PRO A 41 -4.85 8.12 7.37
C PRO A 41 -4.73 9.26 6.36
N GLU A 42 -4.86 10.50 6.83
CA GLU A 42 -4.71 11.71 6.01
C GLU A 42 -3.29 11.90 5.51
N SER A 43 -2.27 11.66 6.35
CA SER A 43 -0.87 11.71 5.93
C SER A 43 -0.58 10.69 4.83
N ILE A 44 -1.08 9.45 4.99
CA ILE A 44 -0.94 8.42 3.95
C ILE A 44 -1.64 8.85 2.68
N GLN A 45 -2.85 9.41 2.76
CA GLN A 45 -3.56 9.90 1.59
C GLN A 45 -2.79 11.02 0.88
N LYS A 46 -2.19 11.95 1.62
CA LYS A 46 -1.34 13.01 1.05
C LYS A 46 -0.10 12.44 0.36
N ILE A 47 0.53 11.41 0.91
CA ILE A 47 1.67 10.73 0.28
C ILE A 47 1.24 9.99 -0.99
N VAL A 48 0.15 9.20 -0.91
CA VAL A 48 -0.40 8.45 -2.05
C VAL A 48 -0.83 9.38 -3.17
N THR A 49 -1.50 10.49 -2.85
CA THR A 49 -1.93 11.49 -3.85
C THR A 49 -0.77 12.32 -4.41
N GLY A 50 0.45 12.16 -3.89
CA GLY A 50 1.63 12.90 -4.31
C GLY A 50 1.73 14.31 -3.74
N LYS A 51 0.85 14.73 -2.82
CA LYS A 51 0.92 16.06 -2.18
C LYS A 51 2.12 16.22 -1.25
N ILE A 52 2.63 15.11 -0.71
CA ILE A 52 3.82 15.07 0.15
C ILE A 52 4.75 14.00 -0.38
N GLU A 53 6.02 14.35 -0.54
CA GLU A 53 7.05 13.39 -0.88
C GLU A 53 7.56 12.69 0.37
N ASN A 54 7.60 11.37 0.33
CA ASN A 54 8.23 10.57 1.37
C ASN A 54 8.74 9.26 0.76
N GLN A 55 9.94 9.30 0.18
CA GLN A 55 10.52 8.18 -0.56
C GLN A 55 10.51 6.87 0.23
N ARG A 56 10.76 6.92 1.54
CA ARG A 56 10.76 5.73 2.41
C ARG A 56 9.37 5.09 2.49
N VAL A 57 8.34 5.91 2.67
CA VAL A 57 6.94 5.44 2.72
C VAL A 57 6.47 5.00 1.34
N GLU A 58 6.78 5.76 0.29
CA GLU A 58 6.45 5.43 -1.11
C GLU A 58 6.98 4.04 -1.49
N LEU A 59 8.24 3.76 -1.15
CA LEU A 59 8.88 2.47 -1.42
C LEU A 59 8.22 1.31 -0.67
N GLU A 60 7.80 1.52 0.59
CA GLU A 60 7.08 0.50 1.35
C GLU A 60 5.64 0.29 0.85
N ILE A 61 4.97 1.35 0.38
CA ILE A 61 3.67 1.23 -0.30
C ILE A 61 3.83 0.40 -1.58
N ALA A 62 4.85 0.68 -2.39
CA ALA A 62 5.12 -0.06 -3.62
C ALA A 62 5.36 -1.56 -3.34
N LYS A 63 6.17 -1.88 -2.32
CA LYS A 63 6.37 -3.27 -1.87
C LYS A 63 5.08 -3.93 -1.43
N LEU A 64 4.27 -3.25 -0.62
CA LEU A 64 3.00 -3.78 -0.13
C LEU A 64 2.04 -4.10 -1.29
N VAL A 65 1.94 -3.20 -2.27
CA VAL A 65 1.13 -3.40 -3.48
C VAL A 65 1.65 -4.59 -4.28
N PHE A 66 2.96 -4.70 -4.48
CA PHE A 66 3.55 -5.82 -5.22
C PHE A 66 3.26 -7.16 -4.54
N GLU A 67 3.50 -7.27 -3.23
CA GLU A 67 3.25 -8.49 -2.46
C GLU A 67 1.76 -8.88 -2.48
N THR A 68 0.87 -7.90 -2.30
CA THR A 68 -0.59 -8.14 -2.31
C THR A 68 -1.05 -8.59 -3.70
N ALA A 69 -0.53 -7.99 -4.77
CA ALA A 69 -0.87 -8.38 -6.14
C ALA A 69 -0.39 -9.81 -6.45
N GLN A 70 0.80 -10.19 -5.98
CA GLN A 70 1.31 -11.56 -6.14
C GLN A 70 0.49 -12.58 -5.35
N ALA A 71 0.12 -12.25 -4.11
CA ALA A 71 -0.73 -13.11 -3.28
C ALA A 71 -2.08 -13.36 -3.98
N LYS A 72 -2.74 -12.29 -4.47
CA LYS A 72 -4.01 -12.42 -5.22
C LYS A 72 -3.88 -13.30 -6.45
N LYS A 73 -2.82 -13.13 -7.25
CA LYS A 73 -2.57 -13.98 -8.43
C LYS A 73 -2.38 -15.45 -8.06
N LYS A 74 -1.68 -15.74 -6.96
CA LYS A 74 -1.49 -17.12 -6.48
C LYS A 74 -2.84 -17.72 -6.05
N THR A 75 -3.62 -17.00 -5.26
CA THR A 75 -4.96 -17.44 -4.83
C THR A 75 -5.90 -17.67 -6.01
N GLU A 76 -5.89 -16.80 -7.03
CA GLU A 76 -6.70 -16.99 -8.24
C GLU A 76 -6.29 -18.24 -9.03
N LYS A 77 -4.98 -18.50 -9.17
CA LYS A 77 -4.48 -19.71 -9.83
C LYS A 77 -4.89 -20.96 -9.06
N GLU A 78 -4.77 -20.95 -7.74
CA GLU A 78 -5.15 -22.10 -6.91
C GLU A 78 -6.65 -22.34 -6.91
N LYS A 79 -7.46 -21.28 -6.83
CA LYS A 79 -8.92 -21.37 -6.97
C LYS A 79 -9.33 -22.00 -8.31
N LYS A 80 -8.69 -21.60 -9.42
CA LYS A 80 -8.92 -22.20 -10.74
C LYS A 80 -8.50 -23.67 -10.82
N ARG A 81 -7.49 -24.10 -10.04
CA ARG A 81 -7.07 -25.50 -9.97
C ARG A 81 -8.04 -26.35 -9.15
N LEU A 82 -8.60 -25.79 -8.07
CA LEU A 82 -9.50 -26.51 -7.15
C LEU A 82 -10.96 -26.59 -7.63
N LEU A 83 -11.39 -25.66 -8.49
CA LEU A 83 -12.76 -25.61 -9.04
C LEU A 83 -12.84 -26.17 -10.47
N LYS A 84 -11.83 -26.90 -10.92
CA LYS A 84 -11.76 -27.54 -12.24
C LYS A 84 -11.67 -29.05 -12.05
#